data_AF-A0A086A932-F1
#
_entry.id   AF-A0A086A932-F1
#
_cell.length_a   1.000
_cell.length_b   1.000
_cell.length_c   1.000
_cell.angle_alpha   90.00
_cell.angle_beta   90.00
_cell.angle_gamma   90.00
#
_symmetry.space_group_name_H-M   'P 1'
#
loop_
_entity.id
_entity.type
_entity.pdbx_description
1 polymer ?
#
loop_
_entity_poly.entity_id
_entity_poly.type
_entity_poly.pdbx_seq_one_letter_code
_entity_poly.pdbx_strand_id
1 'polypeptide(L)'
;MKVTITIIKYIIWLLLSILSGMAWMRIELGKPISIDPTSIFSIFNVLNGLYVWIIIWIGGFIGLVSFIPFVLVDIYYIKRKIKTRLYQNSIRFFAVLILSGLFTLIHYVLEFGLDWI
;
A
#
# COMPACT_ATOMS: atom_id res chain seq x y z
N MET A 1 -27.70 -1.97 11.90
CA MET A 1 -27.39 -1.21 10.66
C MET A 1 -26.22 -0.23 10.77
N LYS A 2 -26.12 0.65 11.79
CA LYS A 2 -25.01 1.65 11.87
C LYS A 2 -23.59 1.04 11.96
N VAL A 3 -23.44 -0.06 12.69
CA VAL A 3 -22.13 -0.74 12.86
C VAL A 3 -21.67 -1.39 11.56
N THR A 4 -22.55 -2.15 10.88
CA THR A 4 -22.25 -2.84 9.62
C THR A 4 -21.81 -1.86 8.53
N ILE A 5 -22.47 -0.71 8.40
CA ILE A 5 -22.08 0.34 7.44
C ILE A 5 -20.69 0.91 7.77
N THR A 6 -20.35 1.01 9.05
CA THR A 6 -19.04 1.50 9.48
C THR A 6 -17.95 0.48 9.16
N ILE A 7 -18.21 -0.80 9.40
CA ILE A 7 -17.28 -1.90 9.06
C ILE A 7 -17.00 -1.92 7.56
N ILE A 8 -18.05 -1.88 6.71
CA ILE A 8 -17.91 -1.88 5.26
C ILE A 8 -17.06 -0.69 4.79
N LYS A 9 -17.25 0.49 5.38
CA LYS A 9 -16.42 1.67 5.05
C LYS A 9 -14.94 1.44 5.37
N TYR A 10 -14.61 0.87 6.52
CA TYR A 10 -13.22 0.58 6.86
C TYR A 10 -12.62 -0.54 6.01
N ILE A 11 -13.42 -1.52 5.57
CA ILE A 11 -12.98 -2.53 4.60
C ILE A 11 -12.58 -1.86 3.29
N ILE A 12 -13.36 -0.89 2.78
CA ILE A 12 -13.00 -0.14 1.57
C ILE A 12 -11.68 0.62 1.78
N TRP A 13 -11.50 1.27 2.94
CA TRP A 13 -10.25 1.95 3.25
C TRP A 13 -9.06 0.99 3.41
N LEU A 14 -9.27 -0.21 3.96
CA LEU A 14 -8.26 -1.25 4.04
C LEU A 14 -7.81 -1.69 2.65
N LEU A 15 -8.76 -1.97 1.75
CA LEU A 15 -8.46 -2.33 0.36
C LEU A 15 -7.69 -1.20 -0.35
N LEU A 16 -8.08 0.06 -0.15
CA LEU A 16 -7.33 1.21 -0.67
C LEU A 16 -5.92 1.30 -0.09
N SER A 17 -5.73 0.98 1.19
CA SER A 17 -4.43 0.95 1.85
C SER A 17 -3.52 -0.14 1.26
N ILE A 18 -4.07 -1.35 1.05
CA ILE A 18 -3.39 -2.47 0.40
C ILE A 18 -2.98 -2.09 -1.03
N LEU A 19 -3.91 -1.58 -1.83
CA LEU A 19 -3.61 -1.14 -3.20
C LEU A 19 -2.57 -0.02 -3.22
N SER A 20 -2.61 0.90 -2.26
CA SER A 20 -1.61 1.95 -2.15
C SER A 20 -0.23 1.41 -1.79
N GLY A 21 -0.11 0.46 -0.86
CA GLY A 21 1.15 -0.20 -0.54
C GLY A 21 1.74 -0.97 -1.73
N MET A 22 0.89 -1.69 -2.48
CA MET A 22 1.29 -2.33 -3.73
C MET A 22 1.76 -1.32 -4.79
N ALA A 23 1.08 -0.18 -4.92
CA ALA A 23 1.46 0.88 -5.84
C ALA A 23 2.82 1.51 -5.46
N TRP A 24 3.07 1.72 -4.17
CA TRP A 24 4.37 2.20 -3.70
C TRP A 24 5.49 1.19 -3.92
N MET A 25 5.25 -0.09 -3.64
CA MET A 25 6.21 -1.16 -3.94
C MET A 25 6.52 -1.23 -5.45
N ARG A 26 5.52 -1.01 -6.29
CA ARG A 26 5.71 -0.92 -7.75
C ARG A 26 6.60 0.26 -8.15
N ILE A 27 6.52 1.38 -7.44
CA ILE A 27 7.40 2.54 -7.68
C ILE A 27 8.82 2.20 -7.24
N GLU A 28 9.00 1.59 -6.07
CA GLU A 28 10.29 1.18 -5.50
C GLU A 28 11.03 0.18 -6.40
N LEU A 29 10.33 -0.85 -6.89
CA LEU A 29 10.90 -1.88 -7.77
C LEU A 29 11.11 -1.41 -9.21
N GLY A 30 10.52 -0.29 -9.63
CA GLY A 30 10.63 0.22 -11.00
C GLY A 30 9.93 -0.66 -12.04
N LYS A 31 10.34 -0.57 -13.32
CA LYS A 31 9.73 -1.35 -14.41
C LYS A 31 10.20 -2.81 -14.35
N PRO A 32 9.29 -3.78 -14.59
CA PRO A 32 9.73 -5.15 -14.81
C PRO A 32 10.62 -5.20 -16.06
N ILE A 33 11.55 -6.15 -16.08
CA ILE A 33 12.44 -6.36 -17.22
C ILE A 33 11.58 -6.85 -18.39
N SER A 34 11.32 -5.99 -19.37
CA SER A 34 10.55 -6.32 -20.57
C SER A 34 11.43 -7.09 -21.56
N ILE A 35 11.06 -8.32 -21.89
CA ILE A 35 11.75 -9.12 -22.91
C ILE A 35 10.71 -9.74 -23.83
N ASP A 36 11.06 -9.79 -25.12
CA ASP A 36 10.24 -10.30 -26.21
C ASP A 36 9.58 -11.66 -25.91
N PRO A 37 8.30 -11.83 -26.29
CA PRO A 37 7.53 -13.05 -26.04
C PRO A 37 8.03 -14.30 -26.77
N THR A 38 9.08 -14.19 -27.58
CA THR A 38 9.68 -15.27 -28.39
C THR A 38 10.94 -15.90 -27.78
N SER A 39 11.45 -15.41 -26.64
CA SER A 39 12.70 -15.95 -26.07
C SER A 39 12.49 -17.18 -25.18
N ILE A 40 13.31 -18.21 -25.38
CA ILE A 40 13.24 -19.58 -24.79
C ILE A 40 13.68 -19.61 -23.30
N PHE A 41 13.85 -18.47 -22.65
CA PHE A 41 14.43 -18.38 -21.30
C PHE A 41 13.37 -18.51 -20.19
N SER A 42 13.03 -19.75 -19.85
CA SER A 42 12.06 -20.11 -18.79
C SER A 42 12.35 -19.52 -17.40
N ILE A 43 13.62 -19.24 -17.09
CA ILE A 43 14.08 -18.60 -15.84
C ILE A 43 13.50 -17.18 -15.68
N PHE A 44 13.19 -16.48 -16.77
CA PHE A 44 12.74 -15.09 -16.72
C PHE A 44 11.21 -14.95 -16.57
N ASN A 45 10.44 -16.00 -16.90
CA ASN A 45 9.03 -16.10 -16.46
C ASN A 45 8.93 -16.23 -14.94
N VAL A 46 9.89 -16.92 -14.31
CA VAL A 46 9.99 -17.00 -12.85
C VAL A 46 10.31 -15.63 -12.26
N LEU A 47 11.21 -14.85 -12.87
CA LEU A 47 11.54 -13.49 -12.42
C LEU A 47 10.36 -12.51 -12.51
N ASN A 48 9.57 -12.57 -13.59
CA ASN A 48 8.33 -11.78 -13.67
C ASN A 48 7.27 -12.26 -12.67
N GLY A 49 7.21 -13.57 -12.39
CA GLY A 49 6.38 -14.13 -11.32
C GLY A 49 6.81 -13.64 -9.93
N LEU A 50 8.12 -13.64 -9.65
CA LEU A 50 8.70 -13.12 -8.41
C LEU A 50 8.45 -11.62 -8.26
N TYR A 51 8.58 -10.85 -9.33
CA TYR A 51 8.28 -9.41 -9.31
C TYR A 51 6.82 -9.14 -8.89
N VAL A 52 5.86 -9.84 -9.49
CA VAL A 52 4.44 -9.71 -9.12
C VAL A 52 4.20 -10.23 -7.69
N TRP A 53 4.87 -11.32 -7.32
CA TRP A 53 4.79 -11.89 -5.98
C TRP A 53 5.26 -10.92 -4.91
N ILE A 54 6.41 -10.26 -5.11
CA ILE A 54 6.97 -9.25 -4.18
C ILE A 54 5.99 -8.08 -4.03
N ILE A 55 5.41 -7.59 -5.12
CA ILE A 55 4.42 -6.50 -5.07
C ILE A 55 3.20 -6.90 -4.24
N ILE A 56 2.68 -8.11 -4.46
CA ILE A 56 1.49 -8.59 -3.74
C ILE A 56 1.81 -8.80 -2.26
N TRP A 57 2.90 -9.49 -1.94
CA TRP A 57 3.23 -9.86 -0.56
C TRP A 57 3.79 -8.69 0.23
N ILE A 58 4.87 -8.07 -0.23
CA ILE A 58 5.51 -6.97 0.48
C ILE A 58 4.63 -5.73 0.41
N GLY A 59 4.17 -5.36 -0.80
CA GLY A 59 3.29 -4.20 -0.96
C GLY A 59 1.95 -4.36 -0.24
N GLY A 60 1.37 -5.57 -0.25
CA GLY A 60 0.17 -5.87 0.52
C GLY A 60 0.40 -5.80 2.03
N PHE A 61 1.52 -6.32 2.51
CA PHE A 61 1.91 -6.24 3.93
C PHE A 61 2.13 -4.79 4.39
N ILE A 62 2.86 -3.99 3.61
CA ILE A 62 3.02 -2.54 3.85
C ILE A 62 1.66 -1.84 3.92
N GLY A 63 0.75 -2.16 3.00
CA GLY A 63 -0.60 -1.60 3.00
C GLY A 63 -1.42 -2.00 4.24
N LEU A 64 -1.22 -3.21 4.75
CA LEU A 64 -1.89 -3.71 5.96
C LEU A 64 -1.33 -3.05 7.22
N VAL A 65 0.00 -2.94 7.34
CA VAL A 65 0.66 -2.28 8.48
C VAL A 65 0.32 -0.79 8.51
N SER A 66 0.33 -0.12 7.36
CA SER A 66 0.00 1.32 7.25
C SER A 66 -1.49 1.61 7.53
N PHE A 67 -2.38 0.63 7.40
CA PHE A 67 -3.80 0.78 7.74
C PHE A 67 -4.03 0.98 9.25
N ILE A 68 -3.21 0.38 10.11
CA ILE A 68 -3.34 0.48 11.57
C ILE A 68 -3.24 1.95 12.04
N PRO A 69 -2.16 2.70 11.76
CA PRO A 69 -2.07 4.10 12.12
C PRO A 69 -3.09 4.96 11.38
N PHE A 70 -3.50 4.60 10.15
CA PHE A 70 -4.57 5.30 9.43
C PHE A 70 -5.88 5.27 10.22
N VAL A 71 -6.29 4.10 10.75
CA VAL A 71 -7.51 3.97 11.54
C VAL A 71 -7.45 4.84 12.79
N LEU A 72 -6.28 4.89 13.46
CA LEU A 72 -6.08 5.76 14.62
C LEU A 72 -6.25 7.24 14.24
N VAL A 73 -5.60 7.69 13.17
CA VAL A 73 -5.71 9.07 12.67
C VAL A 73 -7.16 9.41 12.30
N ASP A 74 -7.89 8.49 11.65
CA ASP A 74 -9.27 8.74 11.27
C ASP A 74 -10.20 8.89 12.49
N ILE A 75 -10.09 8.00 13.47
CA ILE A 75 -10.96 7.99 14.65
C ILE A 75 -10.68 9.18 15.57
N TYR A 76 -9.41 9.50 15.82
CA TYR A 76 -9.02 10.54 16.76
C TYR A 76 -9.03 11.95 16.15
N TYR A 77 -8.60 12.10 14.90
CA TYR A 77 -8.41 13.39 14.28
C TYR A 77 -9.48 13.71 13.24
N ILE A 78 -9.55 12.95 12.14
CA ILE A 78 -10.36 13.30 10.96
C ILE A 78 -11.85 13.37 11.32
N LYS A 79 -12.39 12.32 11.98
CA LYS A 79 -13.81 12.28 12.36
C LYS A 79 -14.20 13.37 13.35
N ARG A 80 -13.29 13.80 14.22
CA ARG A 80 -13.59 14.75 15.30
C ARG A 80 -13.40 16.21 14.89
N LYS A 81 -12.38 16.50 14.10
CA LYS A 81 -11.95 17.88 13.80
C LYS A 81 -12.56 18.46 12.53
N ILE A 82 -12.98 17.61 11.59
CA ILE A 82 -13.39 18.05 10.25
C ILE A 82 -14.90 17.93 10.12
N LYS A 83 -15.60 19.03 9.85
CA LYS A 83 -17.08 19.06 9.81
C LYS A 83 -17.66 18.63 8.46
N THR A 84 -16.95 18.92 7.37
CA THR A 84 -17.41 18.71 5.99
C THR A 84 -17.02 17.32 5.47
N ARG A 85 -18.00 16.57 4.94
CA ARG A 85 -17.79 15.18 4.47
C ARG A 85 -16.81 15.06 3.29
N LEU A 86 -16.82 16.02 2.37
CA LEU A 86 -15.91 16.02 1.22
C LEU A 86 -14.45 16.13 1.68
N TYR A 87 -14.16 17.12 2.52
CA TYR A 87 -12.82 17.32 3.09
C TYR A 87 -12.37 16.14 3.95
N GLN A 88 -13.28 15.51 4.72
CA GLN A 88 -12.95 14.28 5.46
C GLN A 88 -12.45 13.18 4.52
N ASN A 89 -13.15 12.93 3.40
CA ASN A 89 -12.77 11.87 2.47
C ASN A 89 -11.47 12.18 1.74
N SER A 90 -11.26 13.43 1.30
CA SER A 90 -9.99 13.84 0.69
C SER A 90 -8.83 13.66 1.67
N ILE A 91 -8.99 14.07 2.93
CA ILE A 91 -7.93 13.95 3.94
C ILE A 91 -7.66 12.50 4.30
N ARG A 92 -8.69 11.63 4.36
CA ARG A 92 -8.48 10.18 4.51
C ARG A 92 -7.65 9.62 3.37
N PHE A 93 -7.96 10.00 2.14
CA PHE A 93 -7.23 9.54 0.96
C PHE A 93 -5.76 9.95 1.02
N PHE A 94 -5.47 11.22 1.32
CA PHE A 94 -4.09 11.68 1.51
C PHE A 94 -3.41 11.00 2.69
N ALA A 95 -4.11 10.76 3.79
CA ALA A 95 -3.54 10.06 4.94
C ALA A 95 -3.12 8.63 4.59
N VAL A 96 -3.94 7.89 3.82
CA VAL A 96 -3.57 6.56 3.31
C VAL A 96 -2.31 6.63 2.45
N LEU A 97 -2.27 7.54 1.48
CA LEU A 97 -1.12 7.68 0.56
C LEU A 97 0.18 8.05 1.28
N ILE A 98 0.11 8.97 2.25
CA ILE A 98 1.28 9.43 3.02
C ILE A 98 1.77 8.31 3.94
N LEU A 99 0.86 7.63 4.63
CA LEU A 99 1.23 6.54 5.55
C LEU A 99 1.83 5.38 4.77
N SER A 100 1.20 4.93 3.70
CA SER A 100 1.74 3.84 2.89
C SER A 100 3.12 4.19 2.33
N GLY A 101 3.30 5.41 1.81
CA GLY A 101 4.59 5.88 1.30
C GLY A 101 5.67 5.96 2.38
N LEU A 102 5.31 6.38 3.60
CA LEU A 102 6.22 6.41 4.74
C LEU A 102 6.68 5.01 5.14
N PHE A 103 5.79 4.02 5.16
CA PHE A 103 6.17 2.64 5.45
C PHE A 103 6.99 2.01 4.33
N THR A 104 6.71 2.32 3.06
CA THR A 104 7.58 1.91 1.94
C THR A 104 8.96 2.54 2.06
N LEU A 105 9.06 3.81 2.46
CA LEU A 105 10.36 4.45 2.68
C LEU A 105 11.13 3.79 3.83
N ILE A 106 10.45 3.42 4.92
CA ILE A 106 11.06 2.66 6.01
C ILE A 106 11.55 1.30 5.51
N HIS A 107 10.73 0.59 4.74
CA HIS A 107 11.11 -0.68 4.11
C HIS A 107 12.38 -0.54 3.28
N TYR A 108 12.42 0.44 2.38
CA TYR A 108 13.57 0.74 1.53
C TYR A 108 14.84 1.00 2.36
N VAL A 109 14.76 1.83 3.41
CA VAL A 109 15.92 2.15 4.27
C VAL A 109 16.39 0.92 5.04
N LEU A 110 15.48 0.06 5.49
CA LEU A 110 15.83 -1.18 6.19
C LEU A 110 16.53 -2.18 5.27
N GLU A 111 16.05 -2.31 4.03
CA GLU A 111 16.64 -3.20 3.02
C GLU A 111 18.00 -2.69 2.55
N PHE A 112 18.07 -1.47 2.00
CA PHE A 112 19.27 -0.97 1.32
C PHE A 112 20.20 -0.13 2.20
N GLY A 113 19.69 0.46 3.28
CA GLY A 113 20.47 1.32 4.16
C GLY A 113 21.17 0.58 5.29
N LEU A 114 20.59 -0.54 5.73
CA LEU A 114 21.05 -1.31 6.89
C LEU A 114 21.47 -2.75 6.54
N ASP A 115 21.36 -3.17 5.26
CA ASP A 115 21.58 -4.56 4.81
C ASP A 115 20.91 -5.56 5.75
N TRP A 116 19.68 -5.27 6.18
CA TRP A 116 19.03 -6.08 7.21
C TRP A 116 18.45 -7.40 6.67
N ILE A 117 18.38 -7.52 5.34
CA ILE A 117 17.92 -8.68 4.58
C ILE A 117 19.06 -9.13 3.67
#